data_AF-A0A955HYH4-F1
#
_entry.id   AF-A0A955HYH4-F1
#
_cell.length_a   1.000
_cell.length_b   1.000
_cell.length_c   1.000
_cell.angle_alpha   90.00
_cell.angle_beta   90.00
_cell.angle_gamma   90.00
#
_symmetry.space_group_name_H-M   'P 1'
#
loop_
_entity.id
_entity.type
_entity.pdbx_description
1 polymer ?
#
loop_
_entity_poly.entity_id
_entity_poly.type
_entity_poly.pdbx_seq_one_letter_code
_entity_poly.pdbx_strand_id
1 'polypeptide(L)'
;MNDQNPPQDDQTSAQDDVQQDINLDTIQEELEQTRQKLEEMTVISQRALADLQNFKRRTEEERSQFVTMANAALFKELLPVLESASRALEHQQKDEEWTKGVEQTLAHLLQTIEKMGLTPIATDG
;
A
#
# COMPACT_ATOMS: atom_id res chain seq x y z
N MET A 1 -99.12 14.70 32.51
CA MET A 1 -98.30 14.39 31.32
C MET A 1 -96.86 14.27 31.81
N ASN A 2 -96.25 13.12 32.12
CA ASN A 2 -96.05 11.84 31.43
C ASN A 2 -95.28 11.94 30.11
N ASP A 3 -93.95 11.79 30.16
CA ASP A 3 -93.12 10.71 29.56
C ASP A 3 -91.63 11.07 29.79
N GLN A 4 -90.70 10.29 30.36
CA GLN A 4 -90.31 8.87 30.27
C GLN A 4 -89.23 8.59 29.19
N ASN A 5 -87.96 8.68 29.63
CA ASN A 5 -86.78 7.83 29.33
C ASN A 5 -86.09 7.87 27.91
N PRO A 6 -84.87 7.28 27.71
CA PRO A 6 -83.64 7.84 27.10
C PRO A 6 -83.20 6.94 25.88
N PRO A 7 -81.95 6.41 25.71
CA PRO A 7 -80.56 6.91 25.66
C PRO A 7 -79.92 6.66 24.25
N GLN A 8 -78.57 6.70 24.14
CA GLN A 8 -77.65 6.02 23.18
C GLN A 8 -76.67 6.98 22.49
N ASP A 9 -75.39 6.93 22.86
CA ASP A 9 -74.33 6.08 22.24
C ASP A 9 -74.14 6.44 20.75
N ASP A 10 -73.04 7.12 20.42
CA ASP A 10 -71.98 6.47 19.64
C ASP A 10 -70.74 7.37 19.52
N GLN A 11 -69.63 6.83 20.01
CA GLN A 11 -68.36 6.74 19.28
C GLN A 11 -67.58 7.99 18.86
N THR A 12 -66.39 8.03 19.47
CA THR A 12 -65.09 8.08 18.79
C THR A 12 -64.63 9.45 18.29
N SER A 13 -63.66 9.98 19.03
CA SER A 13 -62.39 10.40 18.45
C SER A 13 -61.35 10.29 19.56
N ALA A 14 -60.88 9.05 19.77
CA ALA A 14 -59.53 8.84 20.25
C ALA A 14 -58.59 9.39 19.16
N GLN A 15 -57.83 10.43 19.46
CA GLN A 15 -56.59 10.73 18.76
C GLN A 15 -55.72 11.67 19.58
N ASP A 16 -54.54 11.14 19.89
CA ASP A 16 -53.27 11.85 19.91
C ASP A 16 -52.96 12.78 21.09
N ASP A 17 -52.87 12.20 22.28
CA ASP A 17 -51.88 12.66 23.27
C ASP A 17 -50.67 11.72 23.25
N VAL A 18 -49.91 11.88 22.17
CA VAL A 18 -48.46 12.09 22.18
C VAL A 18 -47.79 11.83 23.54
N GLN A 19 -47.52 10.57 23.85
CA GLN A 19 -46.45 10.18 24.77
C GLN A 19 -45.09 10.33 24.06
N GLN A 20 -44.80 11.55 23.57
CA GLN A 20 -43.47 12.00 23.17
C GLN A 20 -42.81 12.74 24.34
N ASP A 21 -42.72 12.07 25.49
CA ASP A 21 -41.75 12.46 26.52
C ASP A 21 -40.63 11.41 26.53
N ILE A 22 -40.17 11.07 25.32
CA ILE A 22 -38.86 10.46 25.17
C ILE A 22 -37.89 11.58 25.54
N ASN A 23 -37.37 11.48 26.75
CA ASN A 23 -36.53 12.44 27.46
C ASN A 23 -35.47 13.04 26.51
N LEU A 24 -35.80 14.17 25.88
CA LEU A 24 -35.07 14.78 24.77
C LEU A 24 -33.61 15.05 25.15
N ASP A 25 -33.38 15.41 26.41
CA ASP A 25 -32.06 15.67 26.98
C ASP A 25 -31.19 14.40 26.96
N THR A 26 -31.74 13.24 27.32
CA THR A 26 -30.97 11.96 27.27
C THR A 26 -30.57 11.58 25.85
N ILE A 27 -31.45 11.80 24.85
CA ILE A 27 -31.12 11.56 23.44
C ILE A 27 -30.03 12.52 22.96
N GLN A 28 -30.08 13.79 23.36
CA GLN A 28 -29.05 14.77 23.01
C GLN A 28 -27.69 14.41 23.63
N GLU A 29 -27.69 13.92 24.86
CA GLU A 29 -26.47 13.50 25.57
C GLU A 29 -25.86 12.25 24.92
N GLU A 30 -26.66 11.25 24.56
CA GLU A 30 -26.20 10.07 23.82
C GLU A 30 -25.67 10.41 22.42
N LEU A 31 -26.32 11.36 21.73
CA LEU A 31 -25.91 11.83 20.42
C LEU A 31 -24.55 12.54 20.48
N GLU A 32 -24.34 13.37 21.49
CA GLU A 32 -23.07 14.07 21.70
C GLU A 32 -21.95 13.09 22.08
N GLN A 33 -22.20 12.13 22.98
CA GLN A 33 -21.24 11.07 23.29
C GLN A 33 -20.88 10.22 22.07
N THR A 34 -21.85 9.91 21.22
CA THR A 34 -21.63 9.14 20.00
C THR A 34 -20.80 9.93 18.99
N ARG A 35 -21.05 11.25 18.86
CA ARG A 35 -20.23 12.15 18.03
C ARG A 35 -18.80 12.24 18.51
N GLN A 36 -18.57 12.39 19.82
CA GLN A 36 -17.23 12.44 20.39
C GLN A 36 -16.47 11.14 20.14
N LYS A 37 -17.11 9.97 20.36
CA LYS A 37 -16.50 8.67 20.04
C LYS A 37 -16.20 8.52 18.55
N LEU A 38 -17.08 9.01 17.68
CA LEU A 38 -16.87 8.97 16.23
C LEU A 38 -15.67 9.83 15.83
N GLU A 39 -15.54 11.03 16.41
CA GLU A 39 -14.43 11.94 16.15
C GLU A 39 -13.11 11.34 16.64
N GLU A 40 -13.07 10.81 17.87
CA GLU A 40 -11.91 10.12 18.42
C GLU A 40 -11.48 8.94 17.54
N MET A 41 -12.44 8.10 17.13
CA MET A 41 -12.17 6.96 16.25
C MET A 41 -11.70 7.40 14.86
N THR A 42 -12.20 8.52 14.36
CA THR A 42 -11.78 9.11 13.08
C THR A 42 -10.32 9.57 13.16
N VAL A 43 -9.94 10.26 14.24
CA VAL A 43 -8.56 10.70 14.47
C VAL A 43 -7.61 9.50 14.57
N ILE A 44 -7.99 8.46 15.32
CA ILE A 44 -7.21 7.22 15.43
C ILE A 44 -7.05 6.55 14.06
N SER A 45 -8.14 6.47 13.29
CA SER A 45 -8.13 5.84 11.96
C SER A 45 -7.23 6.60 10.97
N GLN A 46 -7.27 7.94 10.99
CA GLN A 46 -6.39 8.77 10.18
C GLN A 46 -4.91 8.58 10.54
N ARG A 47 -4.60 8.53 11.85
CA ARG A 47 -3.24 8.26 12.32
C ARG A 47 -2.77 6.87 11.88
N ALA A 48 -3.59 5.84 12.08
CA ALA A 48 -3.26 4.47 11.67
C ALA A 48 -3.03 4.36 10.16
N LEU A 49 -3.82 5.08 9.35
CA LEU A 49 -3.62 5.14 7.91
C LEU A 49 -2.28 5.79 7.54
N ALA A 50 -1.92 6.90 8.20
CA ALA A 50 -0.65 7.57 7.99
C ALA A 50 0.54 6.68 8.40
N ASP A 51 0.44 5.98 9.53
CA ASP A 51 1.47 5.05 10.00
C ASP A 51 1.65 3.88 9.00
N LEU A 52 0.56 3.37 8.45
CA LEU A 52 0.60 2.32 7.44
C LEU A 52 1.23 2.81 6.13
N GLN A 53 0.93 4.03 5.69
CA GLN A 53 1.58 4.64 4.52
C GLN A 53 3.09 4.81 4.74
N ASN A 54 3.49 5.30 5.92
CA ASN A 54 4.89 5.44 6.29
C ASN A 54 5.61 4.08 6.35
N PHE A 55 4.97 3.07 6.94
CA PHE A 55 5.49 1.71 7.01
C PHE A 55 5.69 1.12 5.61
N LYS A 56 4.70 1.26 4.71
CA LYS A 56 4.82 0.79 3.32
C LYS A 56 5.99 1.45 2.59
N ARG A 57 6.10 2.79 2.69
CA ARG A 57 7.21 3.52 2.07
C ARG A 57 8.55 3.04 2.59
N ARG A 58 8.71 2.93 3.92
CA ARG A 58 9.96 2.45 4.54
C ARG A 58 10.28 1.02 4.13
N THR A 59 9.28 0.14 4.07
CA THR A 59 9.46 -1.26 3.67
C THR A 59 9.91 -1.38 2.21
N GLU A 60 9.36 -0.56 1.31
CA GLU A 60 9.78 -0.55 -0.09
C GLU A 60 11.23 -0.04 -0.23
N GLU A 61 11.59 1.00 0.52
CA GLU A 61 12.97 1.51 0.57
C GLU A 61 13.96 0.46 1.10
N GLU A 62 13.63 -0.20 2.22
CA GLU A 62 14.43 -1.29 2.79
C GLU A 62 14.57 -2.47 1.82
N ARG A 63 13.48 -2.84 1.12
CA ARG A 63 13.49 -3.90 0.11
C ARG A 63 14.39 -3.54 -1.07
N SER A 64 14.32 -2.31 -1.57
CA SER A 64 15.16 -1.83 -2.65
C SER A 64 16.64 -1.89 -2.26
N GLN A 65 16.98 -1.38 -1.06
CA GLN A 65 18.35 -1.44 -0.53
C GLN A 65 18.86 -2.88 -0.36
N PHE A 66 18.00 -3.77 0.13
CA PHE A 66 18.35 -5.19 0.27
C PHE A 66 18.68 -5.83 -1.08
N VAL A 67 17.88 -5.56 -2.12
CA VAL A 67 18.15 -6.06 -3.48
C VAL A 67 19.48 -5.52 -4.00
N THR A 68 19.76 -4.23 -3.84
CA THR A 68 21.04 -3.63 -4.23
C THR A 68 22.22 -4.27 -3.50
N MET A 69 22.10 -4.49 -2.19
CA MET A 69 23.19 -5.05 -1.38
C MET A 69 23.42 -6.54 -1.68
N ALA A 70 22.36 -7.32 -1.87
CA ALA A 70 22.45 -8.72 -2.27
C ALA A 70 23.12 -8.87 -3.64
N ASN A 71 22.74 -8.02 -4.60
CA ASN A 71 23.35 -7.98 -5.92
C ASN A 71 24.84 -7.62 -5.83
N ALA A 72 25.23 -6.65 -5.00
CA ALA A 72 26.63 -6.23 -4.88
C ALA A 72 27.59 -7.39 -4.53
N ALA A 73 27.19 -8.29 -3.61
CA ALA A 73 27.99 -9.46 -3.27
C ALA A 73 28.12 -10.43 -4.45
N LEU A 74 27.01 -10.70 -5.15
CA LEU A 74 27.01 -11.57 -6.33
C LEU A 74 27.90 -11.02 -7.45
N PHE A 75 27.81 -9.72 -7.74
CA PHE A 75 28.60 -9.10 -8.80
C PHE A 75 30.09 -9.05 -8.48
N LYS A 76 30.45 -8.90 -7.20
CA LYS A 76 31.85 -8.95 -6.77
C LYS A 76 32.50 -10.29 -7.11
N GLU A 77 31.77 -11.39 -6.95
CA GLU A 77 32.23 -12.74 -7.34
C GLU A 77 32.16 -12.98 -8.86
N LEU A 78 31.25 -12.29 -9.57
CA LEU A 78 31.11 -12.42 -11.02
C LEU A 78 32.18 -11.64 -11.80
N LEU A 79 32.68 -10.52 -11.26
CA LEU A 79 33.67 -9.65 -11.91
C LEU A 79 34.94 -10.40 -12.40
N PRO A 80 35.59 -11.26 -11.59
CA PRO A 80 36.76 -12.03 -12.04
C PRO A 80 36.47 -12.97 -13.21
N VAL A 81 35.23 -13.48 -13.30
CA VAL A 81 34.79 -14.34 -14.41
C VAL A 81 34.65 -13.53 -15.68
N LEU A 82 34.08 -12.33 -15.59
CA LEU A 82 33.98 -11.38 -16.71
C LEU A 82 35.37 -10.95 -17.20
N GLU A 83 36.29 -10.66 -16.28
CA GLU A 83 37.67 -10.29 -16.60
C GLU A 83 38.40 -11.45 -17.31
N SER A 84 38.24 -12.67 -16.80
CA SER A 84 38.83 -13.87 -17.41
C SER A 84 38.25 -14.16 -18.79
N ALA A 85 36.94 -13.98 -18.99
CA ALA A 85 36.27 -14.13 -20.28
C ALA A 85 36.75 -13.08 -21.29
N SER A 86 36.91 -11.83 -20.86
CA SER A 86 37.43 -10.74 -21.69
C SER A 86 38.88 -11.02 -22.13
N ARG A 87 39.74 -11.44 -21.19
CA ARG A 87 41.13 -11.84 -21.47
C ARG A 87 41.20 -13.05 -22.42
N ALA A 88 40.27 -14.00 -22.31
CA ALA A 88 40.21 -15.15 -23.21
C ALA A 88 39.90 -14.72 -24.66
N LEU A 89 39.02 -13.74 -24.86
CA LEU A 89 38.70 -13.20 -26.18
C LEU A 89 39.91 -12.49 -26.81
N GLU A 90 40.68 -11.75 -26.03
CA GLU A 90 41.91 -11.10 -26.52
C GLU A 90 42.95 -12.10 -27.05
N HIS A 91 42.95 -13.33 -26.54
CA HIS A 91 43.96 -14.36 -26.85
C HIS A 91 43.50 -15.36 -27.93
N GLN A 92 42.24 -15.36 -28.36
CA GLN A 92 41.67 -16.27 -29.37
C GLN A 92 41.22 -15.51 -30.64
N GLN A 93 42.17 -15.24 -31.54
CA GLN A 93 41.93 -14.59 -32.86
C GLN A 93 41.66 -15.56 -34.02
N LYS A 94 41.33 -16.84 -33.78
CA LYS A 94 41.27 -17.82 -34.88
C LYS A 94 39.90 -18.00 -35.54
N ASP A 95 38.81 -17.57 -34.90
CA ASP A 95 37.45 -17.74 -35.44
C ASP A 95 36.60 -16.49 -35.19
N GLU A 96 36.47 -15.67 -36.23
CA GLU A 96 35.90 -14.32 -36.18
C GLU A 96 34.39 -14.33 -35.85
N GLU A 97 33.65 -15.33 -36.33
CA GLU A 97 32.23 -15.50 -36.02
C GLU A 97 32.01 -15.90 -34.55
N TRP A 98 32.88 -16.79 -34.03
CA TRP A 98 32.83 -17.21 -32.63
C TRP A 98 33.12 -16.05 -31.68
N THR A 99 34.21 -15.30 -31.93
CA THR A 99 34.58 -14.13 -31.11
C THR A 99 33.46 -13.10 -31.06
N LYS A 100 32.84 -12.79 -32.20
CA LYS A 100 31.71 -11.86 -32.28
C LYS A 100 30.48 -12.33 -31.49
N GLY A 101 30.19 -13.63 -31.48
CA GLY A 101 29.08 -14.20 -30.69
C GLY A 101 29.31 -14.07 -29.18
N VAL A 102 30.55 -14.28 -28.72
CA VAL A 102 30.91 -14.12 -27.31
C VAL A 102 30.91 -12.65 -26.90
N GLU A 103 31.40 -11.74 -27.74
CA GLU A 103 31.31 -10.28 -27.52
C GLU A 103 29.87 -9.81 -27.35
N GLN A 104 28.95 -10.27 -28.22
CA GLN A 104 27.52 -9.96 -28.10
C GLN A 104 26.93 -10.48 -26.79
N THR A 105 27.36 -11.66 -26.34
CA THR A 105 26.91 -12.26 -25.08
C THR A 105 27.39 -11.42 -23.88
N LEU A 106 28.65 -10.97 -23.89
CA LEU A 106 29.18 -10.07 -22.86
C LEU A 106 28.46 -8.71 -22.86
N ALA A 107 28.16 -8.15 -24.03
CA ALA A 107 27.40 -6.91 -24.13
C ALA A 107 25.98 -7.05 -23.55
N HIS A 108 25.28 -8.14 -23.84
CA HIS A 108 23.97 -8.42 -23.25
C HIS A 108 24.05 -8.63 -21.73
N LEU A 109 25.11 -9.28 -21.24
CA LEU A 109 25.34 -9.43 -19.81
C LEU A 109 25.51 -8.06 -19.13
N LEU A 110 26.36 -7.18 -19.68
CA LEU A 110 26.56 -5.83 -19.17
C LEU A 110 25.26 -5.01 -19.15
N GLN A 111 24.47 -5.05 -20.22
CA GLN A 111 23.15 -4.39 -20.26
C GLN A 111 22.18 -4.95 -19.20
N THR A 112 22.28 -6.24 -18.88
CA THR A 112 21.44 -6.86 -17.85
C THR A 112 21.86 -6.38 -16.46
N ILE A 113 23.16 -6.20 -16.23
CA ILE A 113 23.73 -5.64 -14.99
C ILE A 113 23.30 -4.17 -14.79
N GLU A 114 23.31 -3.37 -15.87
CA GLU A 114 22.82 -1.99 -15.84
C GLU A 114 21.34 -1.89 -15.46
N LYS A 115 20.50 -2.78 -15.99
CA LYS A 115 19.07 -2.86 -15.60
C LYS A 115 18.86 -3.20 -14.13
N MET A 116 19.82 -3.85 -13.48
CA MET A 116 19.79 -4.13 -12.04
C MET A 116 20.34 -2.98 -11.18
N GLY A 117 20.63 -1.82 -11.79
CA GLY A 117 21.04 -0.60 -11.11
C GLY A 117 22.56 -0.48 -10.90
N LEU A 118 23.36 -1.29 -11.61
CA LEU A 118 24.82 -1.26 -11.52
C LEU A 118 25.42 -0.85 -12.85
N THR A 119 26.13 0.27 -12.86
CA THR A 119 26.82 0.78 -14.05
C THR A 119 28.32 0.48 -13.99
N PRO A 120 28.97 0.15 -15.11
CA PRO A 120 30.42 0.07 -15.18
C PRO A 120 31.05 1.41 -14.77
N ILE A 121 32.15 1.36 -14.04
CA ILE A 121 32.94 2.54 -13.71
C ILE A 121 34.02 2.66 -14.79
N ALA A 122 34.11 3.81 -15.45
CA ALA A 122 35.22 4.07 -16.36
C ALA A 122 36.53 4.13 -15.55
N THR A 123 37.45 3.22 -15.84
CA THR A 123 38.82 3.28 -15.33
C THR A 123 39.71 3.81 -16.44
N ASP A 124 40.42 4.91 -16.19
CA ASP A 124 41.65 5.20 -16.94
C ASP A 124 42.63 4.07 -16.56
N GLY A 125 43.06 3.31 -17.56
CA GLY A 125 43.91 2.13 -17.40
C GLY A 125 45.25 2.41 -16.71
#